data_AF-A0A1G7SJZ9-F1
#
_entry.id   AF-A0A1G7SJZ9-F1
#
_cell.length_a   1.000
_cell.length_b   1.000
_cell.length_c   1.000
_cell.angle_alpha   90.00
_cell.angle_beta   90.00
_cell.angle_gamma   90.00
#
_symmetry.space_group_name_H-M   'P 1'
#
loop_
_entity.id
_entity.type
_entity.pdbx_description
1 polymer ?
#
loop_
_entity_poly.entity_id
_entity_poly.type
_entity_poly.pdbx_seq_one_letter_code
_entity_poly.pdbx_strand_id
1 'polypeptide(L)'
;MRLKTSFARFIVFTFVVLLGTSSFSLSSAYAASAQVLYIAPDASVILIKDDADDYYVNGNKISQQGNMNWERVLENSWSTGSFKRSQSISYFKGASSIVAAVDGSYSSPYTGTVQKALFIQVKKVHMINSEMTYTQSGTSPGQWVIKRTDVFGLETPRYTEDFDPTSYLVINADTGKVVDFYSGLNPYYYSKAETPQVTVNNTSEPIAIPKEAPQVSLTAISDKSATLSWNAVPHAFMYEIENNGQSFTLLTRTANFVNLTPDSIYQLRIRAVNHLGAGPWQDVAFQTNPSASQPIAPKSSITEKLQLEEQEQFTSSDLAVQLLQTITESDLSIEK
;
A
#
# COMPACT_ATOMS: atom_id res chain seq x y z
N MET A 1 51.81 2.16 4.60
CA MET A 1 50.55 1.95 3.86
C MET A 1 49.67 1.00 4.67
N ARG A 2 48.81 1.52 5.56
CA ARG A 2 47.89 0.66 6.36
C ARG A 2 46.63 0.45 5.53
N LEU A 3 46.43 -0.75 4.99
CA LEU A 3 45.17 -1.16 4.40
C LEU A 3 44.08 -1.11 5.49
N LYS A 4 43.09 -0.23 5.34
CA LYS A 4 41.83 -0.32 6.07
C LYS A 4 41.05 -1.51 5.48
N THR A 5 41.15 -2.66 6.11
CA THR A 5 40.25 -3.79 5.85
C THR A 5 38.88 -3.45 6.42
N SER A 6 37.95 -3.05 5.53
CA SER A 6 36.52 -2.97 5.85
C SER A 6 36.00 -4.39 6.05
N PHE A 7 35.79 -4.79 7.31
CA PHE A 7 35.06 -6.01 7.62
C PHE A 7 33.58 -5.75 7.42
N ALA A 8 32.98 -6.37 6.40
CA ALA A 8 31.53 -6.52 6.32
C ALA A 8 31.08 -7.35 7.54
N ARG A 9 30.46 -6.69 8.53
CA ARG A 9 29.95 -7.36 9.73
C ARG A 9 28.53 -7.87 9.47
N PHE A 10 28.29 -9.12 9.85
CA PHE A 10 26.96 -9.71 9.90
C PHE A 10 26.05 -8.90 10.83
N ILE A 11 24.84 -8.61 10.37
CA ILE A 11 23.86 -7.78 11.07
C ILE A 11 22.79 -8.68 11.70
N VAL A 12 22.42 -8.39 12.94
CA VAL A 12 21.16 -8.86 13.55
C VAL A 12 20.22 -7.66 13.56
N PHE A 13 19.28 -7.62 12.62
CA PHE A 13 18.22 -6.60 12.64
C PHE A 13 17.16 -6.99 13.67
N THR A 14 16.80 -6.06 14.54
CA THR A 14 15.52 -6.13 15.26
C THR A 14 14.54 -5.24 14.51
N PHE A 15 13.69 -5.82 13.66
CA PHE A 15 12.66 -5.04 12.98
C PHE A 15 11.54 -4.70 13.97
N VAL A 16 11.50 -3.44 14.41
CA VAL A 16 10.28 -2.91 15.03
C VAL A 16 9.42 -2.38 13.89
N VAL A 17 8.46 -3.20 13.45
CA VAL A 17 7.32 -2.71 12.67
C VAL A 17 6.55 -1.79 13.62
N LEU A 18 6.82 -0.48 13.55
CA LEU A 18 5.99 0.51 14.21
C LEU A 18 4.65 0.46 13.48
N LEU A 19 3.68 -0.26 14.06
CA LEU A 19 2.29 -0.22 13.66
C LEU A 19 1.80 1.22 13.92
N GLY A 20 2.04 2.12 12.97
CA GLY A 20 1.21 3.32 12.83
C GLY A 20 -0.23 2.83 12.79
N THR A 21 -1.07 3.34 13.68
CA THR A 21 -2.41 2.85 13.99
C THR A 21 -3.35 2.94 12.79
N SER A 22 -3.23 1.95 11.92
CA SER A 22 -4.24 1.34 11.07
C SER A 22 -3.77 -0.11 10.97
N SER A 23 -4.31 -0.95 11.82
CA SER A 23 -3.96 -2.36 11.95
C SER A 23 -4.18 -3.10 10.63
N PHE A 24 -3.16 -3.16 9.79
CA PHE A 24 -2.96 -4.26 8.85
C PHE A 24 -2.14 -5.33 9.56
N SER A 25 -2.76 -6.02 10.52
CA SER A 25 -2.22 -7.29 11.01
C SER A 25 -2.57 -8.36 10.00
N LEU A 26 -1.79 -8.45 8.93
CA LEU A 26 -1.76 -9.68 8.14
C LEU A 26 -1.03 -10.69 9.04
N SER A 27 -1.78 -11.66 9.57
CA SER A 27 -1.19 -12.79 10.28
C SER A 27 -0.02 -13.32 9.45
N SER A 28 1.07 -13.72 10.10
CA SER A 28 2.30 -14.28 9.54
C SER A 28 2.10 -15.62 8.79
N ALA A 29 0.94 -15.83 8.18
CA ALA A 29 0.44 -17.06 7.61
C ALA A 29 -0.22 -16.84 6.22
N TYR A 30 0.10 -15.75 5.50
CA TYR A 30 -0.01 -15.87 4.04
C TYR A 30 1.16 -16.74 3.57
N ALA A 31 0.84 -18.03 3.45
CA ALA A 31 1.74 -19.05 2.96
C ALA A 31 2.39 -18.60 1.64
N ALA A 32 3.58 -19.13 1.38
CA ALA A 32 4.44 -18.86 0.23
C ALA A 32 3.83 -19.23 -1.15
N SER A 33 2.50 -19.29 -1.25
CA SER A 33 1.71 -19.94 -2.31
C SER A 33 0.38 -19.24 -2.63
N ALA A 34 -0.02 -18.20 -1.88
CA ALA A 34 -1.24 -17.45 -2.17
C ALA A 34 -1.17 -16.75 -3.55
N GLN A 35 -2.21 -16.97 -4.37
CA GLN A 35 -2.35 -16.35 -5.68
C GLN A 35 -2.94 -14.95 -5.54
N VAL A 36 -2.31 -13.95 -6.15
CA VAL A 36 -2.91 -12.62 -6.25
C VAL A 36 -3.81 -12.57 -7.47
N LEU A 37 -5.07 -12.20 -7.30
CA LEU A 37 -6.08 -12.14 -8.37
C LEU A 37 -6.38 -10.73 -8.83
N TYR A 38 -6.22 -9.74 -7.94
CA TYR A 38 -6.32 -8.33 -8.28
C TYR A 38 -5.45 -7.45 -7.39
N ILE A 39 -4.86 -6.38 -7.95
CA ILE A 39 -4.19 -5.31 -7.21
C ILE A 39 -4.62 -3.97 -7.84
N ALA A 40 -5.21 -3.08 -7.06
CA ALA A 40 -5.50 -1.71 -7.48
C ALA A 40 -4.18 -0.96 -7.80
N PRO A 41 -4.16 0.01 -8.74
CA PRO A 41 -2.93 0.73 -9.10
C PRO A 41 -2.20 1.39 -7.93
N ASP A 42 -2.93 1.84 -6.91
CA ASP A 42 -2.39 2.46 -5.70
C ASP A 42 -2.14 1.45 -4.55
N ALA A 43 -2.38 0.16 -4.81
CA ALA A 43 -2.37 -0.96 -3.89
C ALA A 43 -3.35 -0.82 -2.70
N SER A 44 -4.40 0.00 -2.82
CA SER A 44 -5.40 0.18 -1.76
C SER A 44 -6.38 -0.99 -1.64
N VAL A 45 -6.53 -1.80 -2.69
CA VAL A 45 -7.37 -3.00 -2.76
C VAL A 45 -6.56 -4.14 -3.36
N ILE A 46 -6.46 -5.25 -2.65
CA ILE A 46 -5.76 -6.46 -3.08
C ILE A 46 -6.69 -7.66 -2.88
N LEU A 47 -7.02 -8.37 -3.96
CA LEU A 47 -7.73 -9.65 -3.92
C LEU A 47 -6.72 -10.78 -4.04
N ILE A 48 -6.75 -11.70 -3.09
CA ILE A 48 -5.91 -12.90 -3.08
C ILE A 48 -6.75 -14.14 -2.85
N LYS A 49 -6.19 -15.27 -3.24
CA LYS A 49 -6.73 -16.60 -3.07
C LYS A 49 -5.67 -17.48 -2.43
N ASP A 50 -6.01 -18.15 -1.34
CA ASP A 50 -5.09 -19.08 -0.66
C ASP A 50 -5.14 -20.48 -1.30
N ASP A 51 -4.28 -21.38 -0.80
CA ASP A 51 -4.20 -22.78 -1.26
C ASP A 51 -5.44 -23.62 -0.92
N ALA A 52 -6.26 -23.16 0.04
CA ALA A 52 -7.54 -23.76 0.36
C ALA A 52 -8.66 -23.26 -0.59
N ASP A 53 -8.29 -22.45 -1.59
CA ASP A 53 -9.16 -21.74 -2.51
C ASP A 53 -10.13 -20.75 -1.84
N ASP A 54 -9.79 -20.27 -0.65
CA ASP A 54 -10.51 -19.17 -0.01
C ASP A 54 -9.98 -17.82 -0.48
N TYR A 55 -10.90 -16.87 -0.62
CA TYR A 55 -10.65 -15.54 -1.12
C TYR A 55 -10.54 -14.54 0.03
N TYR A 56 -9.69 -13.54 -0.16
CA TYR A 56 -9.48 -12.48 0.80
C TYR A 56 -9.30 -11.15 0.08
N VAL A 57 -9.85 -10.09 0.65
CA VAL A 57 -9.60 -8.72 0.21
C VAL A 57 -8.89 -7.98 1.34
N ASN A 58 -7.73 -7.38 1.04
CA ASN A 58 -6.94 -6.63 2.04
C ASN A 58 -6.68 -7.43 3.34
N GLY A 59 -6.54 -8.75 3.25
CA GLY A 59 -6.37 -9.67 4.38
C GLY A 59 -7.66 -10.12 5.08
N ASN A 60 -8.79 -9.50 4.78
CA ASN A 60 -10.09 -9.92 5.31
C ASN A 60 -10.62 -11.10 4.49
N LYS A 61 -10.95 -12.20 5.17
CA LYS A 61 -11.54 -13.38 4.54
C LYS A 61 -12.94 -13.08 4.03
N ILE A 62 -13.20 -13.34 2.74
CA ILE A 62 -14.49 -13.04 2.09
C ILE A 62 -15.29 -14.29 1.73
N SER A 63 -14.65 -15.47 1.73
CA SER A 63 -15.29 -16.74 1.42
C SER A 63 -15.11 -17.78 2.52
N GLN A 64 -15.94 -18.81 2.46
CA GLN A 64 -15.79 -20.03 3.24
C GLN A 64 -15.83 -21.23 2.29
N GLN A 65 -14.75 -22.02 2.26
CA GLN A 65 -14.59 -23.13 1.29
C GLN A 65 -14.70 -22.65 -0.16
N GLY A 66 -14.25 -21.42 -0.43
CA GLY A 66 -14.34 -20.74 -1.71
C GLY A 66 -15.73 -20.22 -2.08
N ASN A 67 -16.74 -20.39 -1.21
CA ASN A 67 -18.08 -19.88 -1.43
C ASN A 67 -18.25 -18.48 -0.84
N MET A 68 -18.87 -17.57 -1.58
CA MET A 68 -19.17 -16.22 -1.13
C MET A 68 -20.68 -16.03 -1.05
N ASN A 69 -21.16 -15.39 0.02
CA ASN A 69 -22.59 -15.21 0.25
C ASN A 69 -22.86 -13.74 0.58
N TRP A 70 -23.98 -13.26 0.06
CA TRP A 70 -24.57 -12.00 0.46
C TRP A 70 -26.00 -12.25 0.89
N GLU A 71 -26.38 -11.64 2.01
CA GLU A 71 -27.76 -11.61 2.49
C GLU A 71 -28.16 -10.16 2.76
N ARG A 72 -29.31 -9.78 2.23
CA ARG A 72 -30.02 -8.55 2.60
C ARG A 72 -31.21 -8.90 3.45
N VAL A 73 -31.33 -8.28 4.63
CA VAL A 73 -32.47 -8.47 5.54
C VAL A 73 -33.14 -7.13 5.80
N LEU A 74 -34.47 -7.11 5.62
CA LEU A 74 -35.36 -6.04 6.06
C LEU A 74 -36.24 -6.61 7.17
N GLU A 75 -36.13 -6.05 8.37
CA GLU A 75 -36.95 -6.45 9.50
C GLU A 75 -37.68 -5.25 10.09
N ASN A 76 -38.91 -5.50 10.55
CA ASN A 76 -39.67 -4.53 11.30
C ASN A 76 -40.46 -5.25 12.38
N SER A 77 -40.66 -4.58 13.51
CA SER A 77 -41.46 -5.09 14.61
C SER A 77 -42.38 -4.01 15.15
N TRP A 78 -43.53 -4.43 15.66
CA TRP A 78 -44.50 -3.59 16.35
C TRP A 78 -45.00 -4.36 17.57
N SER A 79 -45.83 -3.71 18.39
CA SER A 79 -46.25 -4.20 19.71
C SER A 79 -46.84 -5.62 19.71
N THR A 80 -47.41 -6.07 18.59
CA THR A 80 -48.10 -7.36 18.50
C THR A 80 -47.57 -8.25 17.38
N GLY A 81 -46.45 -7.92 16.75
CA GLY A 81 -45.94 -8.72 15.63
C GLY A 81 -44.64 -8.24 15.02
N SER A 82 -44.15 -9.00 14.06
CA SER A 82 -42.95 -8.69 13.30
C SER A 82 -43.03 -9.26 11.90
N PHE A 83 -42.27 -8.66 10.99
CA PHE A 83 -41.93 -9.31 9.73
C PHE A 83 -40.43 -9.24 9.49
N LYS A 84 -39.91 -10.28 8.82
CA LYS A 84 -38.56 -10.31 8.26
C LYS A 84 -38.69 -10.65 6.78
N ARG A 85 -38.00 -9.90 5.92
CA ARG A 85 -37.82 -10.20 4.51
C ARG A 85 -36.35 -10.33 4.22
N SER A 86 -35.93 -11.41 3.57
CA SER A 86 -34.55 -11.60 3.15
C SER A 86 -34.41 -11.84 1.65
N GLN A 87 -33.28 -11.39 1.11
CA GLN A 87 -32.78 -11.74 -0.21
C GLN A 87 -31.39 -12.34 -0.01
N SER A 88 -31.07 -13.43 -0.71
CA SER A 88 -29.74 -14.03 -0.66
C SER A 88 -29.18 -14.31 -2.05
N ILE A 89 -27.87 -14.13 -2.15
CA ILE A 89 -27.07 -14.43 -3.33
C ILE A 89 -25.89 -15.27 -2.88
N SER A 90 -25.70 -16.42 -3.53
CA SER A 90 -24.61 -17.34 -3.24
C SER A 90 -23.78 -17.61 -4.49
N TYR A 91 -22.49 -17.30 -4.41
CA TYR A 91 -21.49 -17.81 -5.34
C TYR A 91 -20.94 -19.12 -4.79
N PHE A 92 -21.06 -20.19 -5.58
CA PHE A 92 -20.52 -21.50 -5.23
C PHE A 92 -19.31 -21.85 -6.09
N LYS A 93 -18.20 -22.17 -5.42
CA LYS A 93 -16.99 -22.69 -6.06
C LYS A 93 -17.33 -23.97 -6.83
N GLY A 94 -16.88 -24.07 -8.09
CA GLY A 94 -17.12 -25.22 -8.96
C GLY A 94 -18.41 -25.16 -9.78
N ALA A 95 -19.45 -24.46 -9.30
CA ALA A 95 -20.65 -24.15 -10.09
C ALA A 95 -20.52 -22.81 -10.85
N SER A 96 -19.54 -22.00 -10.48
CA SER A 96 -19.29 -20.67 -11.05
C SER A 96 -17.80 -20.35 -11.07
N SER A 97 -17.43 -19.34 -11.85
CA SER A 97 -16.07 -18.81 -11.96
C SER A 97 -16.07 -17.29 -11.79
N ILE A 98 -15.04 -16.77 -11.12
CA ILE A 98 -14.70 -15.35 -11.19
C ILE A 98 -14.20 -15.04 -12.61
N VAL A 99 -14.76 -14.00 -13.22
CA VAL A 99 -14.42 -13.56 -14.58
C VAL A 99 -13.42 -12.42 -14.53
N ALA A 100 -13.65 -11.46 -13.64
CA ALA A 100 -12.86 -10.26 -13.50
C ALA A 100 -13.03 -9.67 -12.09
N ALA A 101 -12.11 -8.79 -11.72
CA ALA A 101 -12.21 -7.98 -10.52
C ALA A 101 -11.77 -6.55 -10.85
N VAL A 102 -12.42 -5.56 -10.23
CA VAL A 102 -12.09 -4.15 -10.38
C VAL A 102 -12.41 -3.41 -9.08
N ASP A 103 -11.60 -2.43 -8.70
CA ASP A 103 -11.86 -1.59 -7.54
C ASP A 103 -12.55 -0.26 -7.90
N GLY A 104 -13.03 0.43 -6.88
CA GLY A 104 -13.64 1.73 -7.01
C GLY A 104 -14.45 2.09 -5.78
N SER A 105 -15.54 2.84 -5.96
CA SER A 105 -16.48 3.19 -4.89
C SER A 105 -17.90 2.77 -5.22
N TYR A 106 -18.67 2.47 -4.17
CA TYR A 106 -20.04 2.01 -4.27
C TYR A 106 -20.92 2.73 -3.27
N SER A 107 -22.14 3.08 -3.67
CA SER A 107 -23.15 3.55 -2.73
C SER A 107 -24.53 3.05 -3.14
N SER A 108 -25.30 2.50 -2.20
CA SER A 108 -26.73 2.20 -2.38
C SER A 108 -27.52 2.61 -1.14
N PRO A 109 -28.84 2.82 -1.24
CA PRO A 109 -29.67 3.09 -0.07
C PRO A 109 -29.58 2.01 1.01
N TYR A 110 -29.36 0.75 0.61
CA TYR A 110 -29.19 -0.37 1.53
C TYR A 110 -27.80 -0.42 2.16
N THR A 111 -26.75 -0.34 1.35
CA THR A 111 -25.36 -0.55 1.77
C THR A 111 -24.75 0.69 2.44
N GLY A 112 -25.28 1.88 2.15
CA GLY A 112 -24.57 3.13 2.41
C GLY A 112 -23.36 3.27 1.48
N THR A 113 -22.41 4.12 1.85
CA THR A 113 -21.21 4.39 1.03
C THR A 113 -20.04 3.51 1.42
N VAL A 114 -19.43 2.88 0.42
CA VAL A 114 -18.20 2.09 0.50
C VAL A 114 -17.15 2.77 -0.38
N GLN A 115 -16.17 3.41 0.26
CA GLN A 115 -15.13 4.17 -0.44
C GLN A 115 -14.15 3.26 -1.18
N LYS A 116 -13.84 2.09 -0.61
CA LYS A 116 -13.01 1.05 -1.23
C LYS A 116 -13.85 -0.19 -1.50
N ALA A 117 -14.56 -0.16 -2.60
CA ALA A 117 -15.34 -1.29 -3.09
C ALA A 117 -14.47 -2.14 -4.02
N LEU A 118 -14.56 -3.45 -3.87
CA LEU A 118 -14.09 -4.43 -4.84
C LEU A 118 -15.31 -5.04 -5.53
N PHE A 119 -15.36 -4.97 -6.85
CA PHE A 119 -16.39 -5.60 -7.67
C PHE A 119 -15.82 -6.89 -8.25
N ILE A 120 -16.36 -8.03 -7.83
CA ILE A 120 -16.00 -9.34 -8.40
C ILE A 120 -17.10 -9.74 -9.38
N GLN A 121 -16.75 -9.79 -10.66
CA GLN A 121 -17.62 -10.32 -11.70
C GLN A 121 -17.65 -11.85 -11.61
N VAL A 122 -18.85 -12.42 -11.54
CA VAL A 122 -19.06 -13.87 -11.47
C VAL A 122 -19.94 -14.34 -12.63
N LYS A 123 -19.68 -15.55 -13.15
CA LYS A 123 -20.52 -16.12 -14.23
C LYS A 123 -21.92 -16.51 -13.75
N LYS A 124 -21.96 -17.29 -12.66
CA LYS A 124 -23.20 -17.87 -12.12
C LYS A 124 -23.34 -17.59 -10.63
N VAL A 125 -24.57 -17.37 -10.17
CA VAL A 125 -24.95 -17.31 -8.75
C VAL A 125 -26.23 -18.08 -8.52
N HIS A 126 -26.43 -18.57 -7.30
CA HIS A 126 -27.73 -19.02 -6.82
C HIS A 126 -28.44 -17.82 -6.17
N MET A 127 -29.66 -17.53 -6.59
CA MET A 127 -30.39 -16.34 -6.19
C MET A 127 -31.74 -16.70 -5.56
N ILE A 128 -31.99 -16.12 -4.38
CA ILE A 128 -33.27 -16.15 -3.68
C ILE A 128 -33.71 -14.70 -3.45
N ASN A 129 -34.71 -14.23 -4.20
CA ASN A 129 -35.06 -12.80 -4.20
C ASN A 129 -35.94 -12.35 -3.03
N SER A 130 -36.73 -13.23 -2.42
CA SER A 130 -37.54 -12.90 -1.25
C SER A 130 -37.96 -14.13 -0.45
N GLU A 131 -37.48 -14.24 0.77
CA GLU A 131 -38.09 -15.08 1.81
C GLU A 131 -38.72 -14.17 2.86
N MET A 132 -39.92 -14.52 3.35
CA MET A 132 -40.68 -13.69 4.28
C MET A 132 -41.15 -14.50 5.48
N THR A 133 -40.72 -14.09 6.67
CA THR A 133 -41.29 -14.52 7.94
C THR A 133 -42.27 -13.46 8.44
N TYR A 134 -43.44 -13.88 8.93
CA TYR A 134 -44.39 -13.01 9.62
C TYR A 134 -44.86 -13.64 10.92
N THR A 135 -44.87 -12.87 12.01
CA THR A 135 -45.35 -13.30 13.32
C THR A 135 -46.37 -12.29 13.86
N GLN A 136 -47.45 -12.77 14.48
CA GLN A 136 -48.43 -11.93 15.19
C GLN A 136 -48.87 -12.61 16.49
N SER A 137 -49.24 -11.82 17.50
CA SER A 137 -49.70 -12.33 18.80
C SER A 137 -50.88 -13.29 18.62
N GLY A 138 -50.77 -14.48 19.20
CA GLY A 138 -51.79 -15.52 19.10
C GLY A 138 -51.79 -16.32 17.80
N THR A 139 -50.84 -16.10 16.89
CA THR A 139 -50.67 -16.90 15.67
C THR A 139 -49.31 -17.58 15.63
N SER A 140 -49.24 -18.75 14.99
CA SER A 140 -47.96 -19.40 14.68
C SER A 140 -47.21 -18.57 13.62
N PRO A 141 -45.88 -18.37 13.76
CA PRO A 141 -45.08 -17.69 12.73
C PRO A 141 -45.26 -18.36 11.37
N GLY A 142 -45.70 -17.60 10.37
CA GLY A 142 -45.76 -18.03 8.98
C GLY A 142 -44.43 -17.79 8.28
N GLN A 143 -43.83 -18.83 7.70
CA GLN A 143 -42.68 -18.74 6.81
C GLN A 143 -43.15 -18.92 5.36
N TRP A 144 -42.87 -17.94 4.50
CA TRP A 144 -43.22 -17.94 3.10
C TRP A 144 -41.99 -17.66 2.25
N VAL A 145 -41.58 -18.63 1.44
CA VAL A 145 -40.63 -18.35 0.35
C VAL A 145 -41.44 -17.71 -0.78
N ILE A 146 -41.28 -16.40 -0.98
CA ILE A 146 -41.98 -15.68 -2.03
C ILE A 146 -41.18 -15.85 -3.31
N LYS A 147 -41.68 -16.70 -4.20
CA LYS A 147 -41.18 -16.77 -5.56
C LYS A 147 -41.34 -15.41 -6.22
N ARG A 148 -40.25 -14.82 -6.69
CA ARG A 148 -40.28 -13.65 -7.57
C ARG A 148 -39.92 -14.06 -8.98
N THR A 149 -40.69 -13.53 -9.93
CA THR A 149 -40.38 -13.53 -11.34
C THR A 149 -39.35 -12.43 -11.62
N ASP A 150 -38.21 -12.78 -12.20
CA ASP A 150 -37.18 -11.83 -12.62
C ASP A 150 -37.53 -11.14 -13.96
N VAL A 151 -36.63 -10.31 -14.46
CA VAL A 151 -36.81 -9.54 -15.70
C VAL A 151 -36.98 -10.42 -16.96
N PHE A 152 -36.66 -11.72 -16.88
CA PHE A 152 -36.82 -12.68 -17.98
C PHE A 152 -38.05 -13.59 -17.81
N GLY A 153 -38.87 -13.37 -16.78
CA GLY A 153 -40.02 -14.23 -16.52
C GLY A 153 -39.70 -15.49 -15.72
N LEU A 154 -38.47 -15.63 -15.19
CA LEU A 154 -38.03 -16.85 -14.50
C LEU A 154 -38.28 -16.74 -12.99
N GLU A 155 -38.76 -17.82 -12.37
CA GLU A 155 -39.03 -17.86 -10.93
C GLU A 155 -37.76 -18.08 -10.11
N THR A 156 -37.65 -17.37 -8.99
CA THR A 156 -36.67 -17.65 -7.92
C THR A 156 -37.26 -18.60 -6.86
N PRO A 157 -36.45 -19.46 -6.20
CA PRO A 157 -35.00 -19.57 -6.28
C PRO A 157 -34.52 -20.21 -7.59
N ARG A 158 -33.41 -19.69 -8.15
CA ARG A 158 -32.78 -20.25 -9.37
C ARG A 158 -31.28 -20.00 -9.40
N TYR A 159 -30.58 -20.82 -10.17
CA TYR A 159 -29.22 -20.52 -10.62
C TYR A 159 -29.29 -19.63 -11.87
N THR A 160 -28.39 -18.65 -11.94
CA THR A 160 -28.25 -17.84 -13.15
C THR A 160 -27.54 -18.62 -14.25
N GLU A 161 -27.84 -18.27 -15.49
CA GLU A 161 -27.33 -18.90 -16.71
C GLU A 161 -26.51 -17.91 -17.54
N ASP A 162 -25.87 -18.39 -18.61
CA ASP A 162 -24.92 -17.58 -19.39
C ASP A 162 -25.59 -16.42 -20.17
N PHE A 163 -26.90 -16.47 -20.38
CA PHE A 163 -27.66 -15.37 -20.99
C PHE A 163 -28.10 -14.31 -19.97
N ASP A 164 -27.95 -14.59 -18.66
CA ASP A 164 -28.32 -13.63 -17.62
C ASP A 164 -27.36 -12.42 -17.64
N PRO A 165 -27.81 -11.24 -17.16
CA PRO A 165 -27.00 -10.04 -17.06
C PRO A 165 -25.72 -10.26 -16.27
N THR A 166 -24.71 -9.48 -16.65
CA THR A 166 -23.45 -9.44 -15.90
C THR A 166 -23.72 -9.14 -14.43
N SER A 167 -23.11 -9.95 -13.58
CA SER A 167 -23.39 -9.98 -12.15
C SER A 167 -22.13 -9.75 -11.36
N TYR A 168 -22.19 -8.79 -10.43
CA TYR A 168 -21.08 -8.42 -9.57
C TYR A 168 -21.45 -8.63 -8.11
N LEU A 169 -20.58 -9.34 -7.39
CA LEU A 169 -20.53 -9.25 -5.93
C LEU A 169 -19.78 -7.98 -5.57
N VAL A 170 -20.39 -7.12 -4.76
CA VAL A 170 -19.76 -5.91 -4.25
C VAL A 170 -19.21 -6.22 -2.87
N ILE A 171 -17.91 -6.04 -2.67
CA ILE A 171 -17.23 -6.30 -1.41
C ILE A 171 -16.68 -5.01 -0.85
N ASN A 172 -16.89 -4.76 0.44
CA ASN A 172 -16.22 -3.69 1.15
C ASN A 172 -14.80 -4.15 1.51
N ALA A 173 -13.79 -3.57 0.85
CA ALA A 173 -12.40 -4.01 0.96
C ALA A 173 -11.83 -3.82 2.38
N ASP A 174 -12.30 -2.83 3.13
CA ASP A 174 -11.83 -2.58 4.51
C ASP A 174 -12.37 -3.64 5.50
N THR A 175 -13.51 -4.27 5.20
CA THR A 175 -14.18 -5.23 6.12
C THR A 175 -14.21 -6.67 5.62
N GLY A 176 -13.99 -6.90 4.33
CA GLY A 176 -14.15 -8.20 3.67
C GLY A 176 -15.59 -8.68 3.53
N LYS A 177 -16.59 -7.87 3.90
CA LYS A 177 -18.00 -8.27 3.73
C LYS A 177 -18.42 -8.11 2.27
N VAL A 178 -19.08 -9.13 1.72
CA VAL A 178 -19.93 -8.93 0.54
C VAL A 178 -21.13 -8.11 1.01
N VAL A 179 -21.26 -6.92 0.46
CA VAL A 179 -22.22 -5.91 0.93
C VAL A 179 -23.41 -5.72 0.00
N ASP A 180 -23.25 -6.07 -1.27
CA ASP A 180 -24.32 -5.91 -2.26
C ASP A 180 -24.18 -6.88 -3.44
N PHE A 181 -25.27 -7.01 -4.19
CA PHE A 181 -25.32 -7.72 -5.47
C PHE A 181 -25.72 -6.75 -6.57
N TYR A 182 -24.73 -6.28 -7.33
CA TYR A 182 -24.94 -5.33 -8.42
C TYR A 182 -25.16 -6.09 -9.73
N SER A 183 -26.42 -6.15 -10.16
CA SER A 183 -26.87 -6.82 -11.38
C SER A 183 -28.23 -6.30 -11.80
N GLY A 184 -28.56 -6.44 -13.09
CA GLY A 184 -29.92 -6.25 -13.60
C GLY A 184 -30.94 -7.27 -13.06
N LEU A 185 -30.47 -8.30 -12.36
CA LEU A 185 -31.32 -9.28 -11.68
C LEU A 185 -31.72 -8.88 -10.25
N ASN A 186 -31.13 -7.83 -9.69
CA ASN A 186 -31.49 -7.36 -8.35
C ASN A 186 -32.85 -6.64 -8.40
N PRO A 187 -33.88 -7.12 -7.66
CA PRO A 187 -35.23 -6.57 -7.67
C PRO A 187 -35.36 -5.13 -7.24
N TYR A 188 -34.46 -4.63 -6.39
CA TYR A 188 -34.48 -3.23 -6.01
C TYR A 188 -33.95 -2.32 -7.13
N TYR A 189 -33.08 -2.84 -7.99
CA TYR A 189 -32.44 -2.07 -9.07
C TYR A 189 -33.26 -2.10 -10.35
N TYR A 190 -33.73 -3.27 -10.80
CA TYR A 190 -34.54 -3.32 -12.02
C TYR A 190 -35.92 -2.66 -11.84
N SER A 191 -36.49 -2.70 -10.63
CA SER A 191 -37.74 -1.99 -10.32
C SER A 191 -37.53 -0.47 -10.13
N LYS A 192 -36.27 -0.02 -10.08
CA LYS A 192 -35.86 1.36 -9.79
C LYS A 192 -36.27 1.86 -8.40
N ALA A 193 -36.59 0.96 -7.48
CA ALA A 193 -36.81 1.31 -6.07
C ALA A 193 -35.54 1.89 -5.44
N GLU A 194 -34.37 1.43 -5.89
CA GLU A 194 -33.06 1.92 -5.47
C GLU A 194 -32.19 2.18 -6.71
N THR A 195 -31.41 3.26 -6.69
CA THR A 195 -30.45 3.59 -7.75
C THR A 195 -29.04 3.62 -7.16
N PRO A 196 -28.25 2.54 -7.29
CA PRO A 196 -26.89 2.52 -6.79
C PRO A 196 -26.00 3.48 -7.59
N GLN A 197 -25.03 4.07 -6.92
CA GLN A 197 -23.97 4.87 -7.51
C GLN A 197 -22.69 4.03 -7.54
N VAL A 198 -22.09 3.91 -8.72
CA VAL A 198 -20.91 3.07 -8.96
C VAL A 198 -19.86 3.93 -9.64
N THR A 199 -18.67 3.96 -9.07
CA THR A 199 -17.46 4.47 -9.74
C THR A 199 -16.46 3.33 -9.79
N VAL A 200 -15.94 3.00 -10.96
CA VAL A 200 -14.92 1.96 -11.13
C VAL A 200 -13.63 2.56 -11.65
N ASN A 201 -12.51 2.01 -11.18
CA ASN A 201 -11.20 2.33 -11.71
C ASN A 201 -10.98 1.48 -12.98
N ASN A 202 -11.21 2.08 -14.15
CA ASN A 202 -11.06 1.41 -15.45
C ASN A 202 -9.60 1.13 -15.85
N THR A 203 -8.65 1.37 -14.94
CA THR A 203 -7.22 1.10 -15.11
C THR A 203 -6.84 -0.31 -14.63
N SER A 204 -7.79 -1.25 -14.53
CA SER A 204 -7.49 -2.65 -14.20
C SER A 204 -6.64 -3.29 -15.30
N GLU A 205 -5.33 -3.26 -15.12
CA GLU A 205 -4.42 -4.08 -15.92
C GLU A 205 -4.46 -5.52 -15.39
N PRO A 206 -4.33 -6.54 -16.27
CA PRO A 206 -4.06 -7.90 -15.82
C PRO A 206 -2.85 -7.89 -14.88
N ILE A 207 -2.89 -8.66 -13.79
CA ILE A 207 -1.72 -8.74 -12.91
C ILE A 207 -0.53 -9.20 -13.73
N ALA A 208 0.56 -8.43 -13.66
CA ALA A 208 1.81 -8.70 -14.32
C ALA A 208 2.96 -8.75 -13.29
N ILE A 209 4.12 -9.24 -13.70
CA ILE A 209 5.34 -9.08 -12.89
C ILE A 209 5.60 -7.56 -12.74
N PRO A 210 5.92 -7.04 -11.53
CA PRO A 210 6.26 -5.63 -11.36
C PRO A 210 7.41 -5.25 -12.28
N LYS A 211 7.23 -4.20 -13.09
CA LYS A 211 8.24 -3.80 -14.10
C LYS A 211 9.14 -2.66 -13.65
N GLU A 212 8.73 -1.93 -12.61
CA GLU A 212 9.42 -0.75 -12.12
C GLU A 212 10.12 -1.05 -10.80
N ALA A 213 11.25 -0.39 -10.56
CA ALA A 213 11.92 -0.45 -9.28
C ALA A 213 11.29 0.57 -8.31
N PRO A 214 11.16 0.26 -7.00
CA PRO A 214 10.64 1.21 -6.03
C PRO A 214 11.50 2.47 -5.97
N GLN A 215 10.88 3.65 -5.95
CA GLN A 215 11.55 4.94 -5.73
C GLN A 215 11.66 5.18 -4.22
N VAL A 216 12.87 5.06 -3.69
CA VAL A 216 13.15 5.04 -2.26
C VAL A 216 13.62 6.41 -1.78
N SER A 217 13.10 6.83 -0.63
CA SER A 217 13.48 8.06 0.08
C SER A 217 13.88 7.73 1.51
N LEU A 218 14.96 8.36 1.98
CA LEU A 218 15.38 8.33 3.38
C LEU A 218 14.61 9.43 4.13
N THR A 219 13.67 9.03 5.01
CA THR A 219 12.77 9.98 5.70
C THR A 219 13.22 10.32 7.11
N ALA A 220 14.04 9.48 7.74
CA ALA A 220 14.67 9.79 9.02
C ALA A 220 16.02 9.09 9.13
N ILE A 221 16.98 9.74 9.81
CA ILE A 221 18.29 9.15 10.09
C ILE A 221 18.83 9.63 11.45
N SER A 222 19.47 8.71 12.17
CA SER A 222 20.19 8.97 13.41
C SER A 222 21.54 8.26 13.41
N ASP A 223 22.24 8.26 14.54
CA ASP A 223 23.47 7.48 14.72
C ASP A 223 23.20 5.97 14.82
N LYS A 224 21.97 5.54 15.14
CA LYS A 224 21.61 4.13 15.38
C LYS A 224 20.36 3.66 14.63
N SER A 225 19.75 4.51 13.81
CA SER A 225 18.55 4.18 13.07
C SER A 225 18.45 4.89 11.73
N ALA A 226 17.68 4.30 10.82
CA ALA A 226 17.30 4.91 9.56
C ALA A 226 15.87 4.46 9.20
N THR A 227 15.10 5.36 8.60
CA THR A 227 13.77 5.05 8.06
C THR A 227 13.77 5.29 6.56
N LEU A 228 13.41 4.26 5.81
CA LEU A 228 13.19 4.33 4.38
C LEU A 228 11.69 4.29 4.10
N SER A 229 11.24 5.07 3.11
CA SER A 229 9.91 4.97 2.52
C SER A 229 10.01 4.91 1.01
N TRP A 230 9.04 4.30 0.35
CA TRP A 230 9.00 4.23 -1.11
C TRP A 230 7.58 4.36 -1.66
N ASN A 231 7.48 4.68 -2.96
CA ASN A 231 6.19 4.74 -3.64
C ASN A 231 5.56 3.34 -3.83
N ALA A 232 4.23 3.30 -4.01
CA ALA A 232 3.59 2.12 -4.55
C ALA A 232 4.18 1.81 -5.94
N VAL A 233 4.52 0.54 -6.16
CA VAL A 233 4.93 0.03 -7.48
C VAL A 233 3.75 -0.74 -8.06
N PRO A 234 3.33 -0.46 -9.30
CA PRO A 234 2.26 -1.20 -9.94
C PRO A 234 2.50 -2.71 -9.92
N HIS A 235 1.44 -3.48 -9.66
CA HIS A 235 1.47 -4.94 -9.53
C HIS A 235 2.29 -5.50 -8.35
N ALA A 236 2.85 -4.65 -7.49
CA ALA A 236 3.57 -5.12 -6.29
C ALA A 236 2.59 -5.64 -5.24
N PHE A 237 2.86 -6.83 -4.71
CA PHE A 237 2.16 -7.37 -3.56
C PHE A 237 2.95 -7.14 -2.27
N MET A 238 4.26 -7.32 -2.34
CA MET A 238 5.19 -7.08 -1.25
C MET A 238 6.50 -6.47 -1.78
N TYR A 239 7.34 -6.03 -0.87
CA TYR A 239 8.68 -5.54 -1.15
C TYR A 239 9.70 -6.44 -0.49
N GLU A 240 10.68 -6.89 -1.26
CA GLU A 240 11.82 -7.62 -0.74
C GLU A 240 12.97 -6.63 -0.56
N ILE A 241 13.59 -6.65 0.62
CA ILE A 241 14.82 -5.91 0.92
C ILE A 241 15.91 -6.93 1.16
N GLU A 242 17.02 -6.81 0.44
CA GLU A 242 18.22 -7.60 0.67
C GLU A 242 19.37 -6.74 1.19
N ASN A 243 20.08 -7.29 2.18
CA ASN A 243 21.33 -6.78 2.69
C ASN A 243 22.36 -7.92 2.77
N ASN A 244 23.44 -7.82 1.98
CA ASN A 244 24.55 -8.78 1.98
C ASN A 244 24.10 -10.25 1.86
N GLY A 245 23.14 -10.53 0.97
CA GLY A 245 22.61 -11.87 0.72
C GLY A 245 21.57 -12.38 1.72
N GLN A 246 21.21 -11.58 2.72
CA GLN A 246 20.04 -11.84 3.57
C GLN A 246 18.86 -10.99 3.11
N SER A 247 17.75 -11.63 2.78
CA SER A 247 16.51 -10.98 2.37
C SER A 247 15.42 -11.08 3.42
N PHE A 248 14.54 -10.08 3.46
CA PHE A 248 13.26 -10.12 4.16
C PHE A 248 12.20 -9.41 3.33
N THR A 249 10.93 -9.75 3.56
CA THR A 249 9.80 -9.18 2.83
C THR A 249 8.90 -8.35 3.73
N LEU A 250 8.32 -7.30 3.15
CA LEU A 250 7.44 -6.35 3.81
C LEU A 250 6.21 -6.08 2.96
N LEU A 251 5.07 -5.93 3.63
CA LEU A 251 3.81 -5.49 2.99
C LEU A 251 3.62 -3.98 3.14
N THR A 252 4.45 -3.34 3.95
CA THR A 252 4.46 -1.89 4.15
C THR A 252 5.30 -1.19 3.09
N ARG A 253 5.09 0.11 2.92
CA ARG A 253 5.92 1.00 2.08
C ARG A 253 6.96 1.78 2.89
N THR A 254 7.28 1.27 4.07
CA THR A 254 8.21 1.91 5.02
C THR A 254 8.92 0.83 5.80
N ALA A 255 10.23 1.00 5.97
CA ALA A 255 11.08 0.13 6.78
C ALA A 255 11.86 0.97 7.79
N ASN A 256 11.81 0.57 9.06
CA ASN A 256 12.61 1.14 10.14
C ASN A 256 13.75 0.19 10.46
N PHE A 257 14.97 0.69 10.28
CA PHE A 257 16.20 0.01 10.68
C PHE A 257 16.67 0.61 12.01
N VAL A 258 16.98 -0.24 12.97
CA VAL A 258 17.46 0.14 14.31
C VAL A 258 18.68 -0.69 14.68
N ASN A 259 19.34 -0.32 15.78
CA ASN A 259 20.59 -0.93 16.25
C ASN A 259 21.72 -0.83 15.21
N LEU A 260 21.73 0.25 14.43
CA LEU A 260 22.80 0.54 13.48
C LEU A 260 24.06 1.04 14.20
N THR A 261 25.20 0.88 13.54
CA THR A 261 26.49 1.39 14.02
C THR A 261 26.59 2.87 13.60
N PRO A 262 26.99 3.78 14.50
CA PRO A 262 27.26 5.18 14.15
C PRO A 262 28.34 5.33 13.08
N ASP A 263 28.26 6.42 12.31
CA ASP A 263 29.20 6.77 11.24
C ASP A 263 29.51 5.60 10.27
N SER A 264 28.48 4.85 9.89
CA SER A 264 28.62 3.65 9.07
C SER A 264 27.75 3.73 7.81
N ILE A 265 28.34 3.36 6.68
CA ILE A 265 27.65 3.29 5.39
C ILE A 265 26.95 1.94 5.28
N TYR A 266 25.68 1.98 4.89
CA TYR A 266 24.85 0.82 4.61
C TYR A 266 24.49 0.82 3.12
N GLN A 267 24.56 -0.36 2.51
CA GLN A 267 24.14 -0.61 1.13
C GLN A 267 23.14 -1.77 1.16
N LEU A 268 21.99 -1.56 0.56
CA LEU A 268 20.93 -2.56 0.45
C LEU A 268 20.27 -2.43 -0.92
N ARG A 269 19.50 -3.45 -1.29
CA ARG A 269 18.67 -3.41 -2.49
C ARG A 269 17.22 -3.73 -2.14
N ILE A 270 16.29 -3.08 -2.81
CA ILE A 270 14.85 -3.27 -2.63
C ILE A 270 14.17 -3.51 -3.97
N ARG A 271 13.21 -4.44 -4.03
CA ARG A 271 12.41 -4.68 -5.22
C ARG A 271 10.95 -4.95 -4.87
N ALA A 272 10.07 -4.65 -5.81
CA ALA A 272 8.68 -5.08 -5.77
C ALA A 272 8.57 -6.57 -6.17
N VAL A 273 7.71 -7.33 -5.49
CA VAL A 273 7.49 -8.75 -5.74
C VAL A 273 6.01 -9.06 -5.71
N ASN A 274 5.57 -9.98 -6.57
CA ASN A 274 4.29 -10.66 -6.45
C ASN A 274 4.41 -12.15 -6.80
N HIS A 275 3.29 -12.86 -6.80
CA HIS A 275 3.27 -14.30 -7.09
C HIS A 275 3.70 -14.68 -8.52
N LEU A 276 3.68 -13.75 -9.48
CA LEU A 276 4.16 -13.99 -10.85
C LEU A 276 5.68 -13.85 -10.95
N GLY A 277 6.30 -13.10 -10.04
CA GLY A 277 7.73 -12.91 -10.00
C GLY A 277 8.16 -11.61 -9.33
N ALA A 278 9.46 -11.37 -9.40
CA ALA A 278 10.11 -10.21 -8.83
C ALA A 278 10.44 -9.19 -9.91
N GLY A 279 10.21 -7.91 -9.59
CA GLY A 279 10.64 -6.79 -10.43
C GLY A 279 12.12 -6.47 -10.29
N PRO A 280 12.58 -5.39 -10.95
CA PRO A 280 13.97 -4.96 -10.88
C PRO A 280 14.35 -4.47 -9.48
N TRP A 281 15.62 -4.65 -9.11
CA TRP A 281 16.20 -4.12 -7.88
C TRP A 281 16.46 -2.61 -7.99
N GLN A 282 16.22 -1.90 -6.90
CA GLN A 282 16.72 -0.56 -6.63
C GLN A 282 17.82 -0.65 -5.57
N ASP A 283 19.04 -0.23 -5.91
CA ASP A 283 20.12 -0.07 -4.93
C ASP A 283 19.90 1.19 -4.08
N VAL A 284 20.15 1.08 -2.79
CA VAL A 284 19.98 2.15 -1.81
C VAL A 284 21.21 2.19 -0.91
N ALA A 285 21.76 3.38 -0.70
CA ALA A 285 22.83 3.60 0.24
C ALA A 285 22.53 4.77 1.17
N PHE A 286 22.89 4.63 2.44
CA PHE A 286 22.82 5.73 3.42
C PHE A 286 23.93 5.59 4.46
N GLN A 287 24.28 6.68 5.13
CA GLN A 287 25.29 6.70 6.19
C GLN A 287 24.67 7.23 7.48
N THR A 288 24.78 6.48 8.57
CA THR A 288 24.32 6.90 9.90
C THR A 288 25.12 8.10 10.41
N ASN A 289 24.49 8.92 11.24
CA ASN A 289 25.17 10.06 11.84
C ASN A 289 26.32 9.57 12.76
N PRO A 290 27.38 10.38 12.94
CA PRO A 290 28.35 10.14 14.00
C PRO A 290 27.67 10.09 15.37
N SER A 291 28.25 9.31 16.28
CA SER A 291 27.71 9.23 17.63
C SER A 291 27.83 10.59 18.32
N ALA A 292 26.73 11.08 18.90
CA ALA A 292 26.73 12.34 19.66
C ALA A 292 27.71 12.33 20.86
N SER A 293 28.14 11.15 21.30
CA SER A 293 29.14 10.97 22.38
C SER A 293 30.60 10.95 21.91
N GLN A 294 30.90 11.04 20.61
CA GLN A 294 32.29 11.14 20.14
C GLN A 294 32.72 12.62 20.04
N PRO A 295 33.88 13.00 20.59
CA PRO A 295 34.50 14.28 20.27
C PRO A 295 34.71 14.36 18.76
N ILE A 296 34.38 15.50 18.15
CA ILE A 296 34.69 15.81 16.77
C ILE A 296 36.20 15.60 16.60
N ALA A 297 36.63 14.54 15.91
CA ALA A 297 38.03 14.41 15.55
C ALA A 297 38.37 15.65 14.69
N PRO A 298 39.43 16.42 15.03
CA PRO A 298 39.79 17.57 14.21
C PRO A 298 40.00 17.08 12.77
N LYS A 299 39.35 17.75 11.80
CA LYS A 299 39.69 17.59 10.39
C LYS A 299 41.21 17.69 10.30
N SER A 300 41.84 16.68 9.72
CA SER A 300 43.28 16.62 9.52
C SER A 300 43.68 17.72 8.52
N SER A 301 43.89 18.94 9.02
CA SER A 301 44.45 20.06 8.27
C SER A 301 45.96 19.89 8.16
N ILE A 302 46.38 18.89 7.39
CA ILE A 302 47.77 18.76 6.95
C ILE A 302 47.71 18.65 5.43
N THR A 303 47.62 19.81 4.76
CA THR A 303 48.30 20.18 3.51
C THR A 303 47.85 21.61 3.16
N GLU A 304 48.21 22.59 4.00
CA GLU A 304 48.14 24.02 3.61
C GLU A 304 49.06 24.89 4.49
N LYS A 305 50.23 24.35 4.88
CA LYS A 305 51.27 25.10 5.60
C LYS A 305 52.69 24.89 5.05
N LEU A 306 52.81 24.38 3.82
CA LEU A 306 54.10 24.14 3.16
C LEU A 306 54.26 24.89 1.83
N GLN A 307 53.44 25.92 1.57
CA GLN A 307 53.52 26.72 0.34
C GLN A 307 53.50 28.25 0.52
N LEU A 308 53.68 28.78 1.73
CA LEU A 308 53.62 30.23 1.99
C LEU A 308 54.76 30.80 2.86
N GLU A 309 55.91 30.13 2.93
CA GLU A 309 57.10 30.69 3.61
C GLU A 309 58.36 30.77 2.73
N GLU A 310 58.21 30.67 1.40
CA GLU A 310 59.32 30.92 0.46
C GLU A 310 58.95 31.97 -0.59
N GLN A 311 58.47 33.14 -0.16
CA GLN A 311 58.67 34.40 -0.90
C GLN A 311 58.81 35.57 0.09
N GLU A 312 59.96 36.25 -0.03
CA GLU A 312 60.32 37.59 0.46
C GLU A 312 60.76 37.76 1.93
N GLN A 313 62.02 37.39 2.21
CA GLN A 313 62.84 38.17 3.14
C GLN A 313 64.34 38.21 2.74
N PHE A 314 64.64 39.03 1.73
CA PHE A 314 65.93 39.69 1.49
C PHE A 314 65.50 41.04 0.84
N THR A 315 65.87 42.24 1.27
CA THR A 315 67.15 42.73 1.78
C THR A 315 66.93 43.94 2.70
N SER A 316 67.68 44.01 3.80
CA SER A 316 67.92 45.26 4.52
C SER A 316 69.05 46.02 3.84
N SER A 317 68.74 46.76 2.79
CA SER A 317 69.48 47.94 2.31
C SER A 317 69.00 48.22 0.90
N ASP A 318 68.12 49.21 0.74
CA ASP A 318 68.22 50.20 -0.34
C ASP A 318 67.02 51.15 -0.26
N LEU A 319 67.34 52.45 -0.15
CA LEU A 319 66.57 53.57 -0.70
C LEU A 319 65.15 53.75 -0.11
N ALA A 320 64.97 54.52 0.96
CA ALA A 320 64.88 55.98 0.88
C ALA A 320 64.29 56.50 -0.45
N VAL A 321 63.17 57.21 -0.34
CA VAL A 321 62.55 58.08 -1.38
C VAL A 321 61.83 57.29 -2.48
N GLN A 322 60.50 57.26 -2.58
CA GLN A 322 59.66 58.35 -3.08
C GLN A 322 58.19 58.14 -2.67
N LEU A 323 57.73 58.88 -1.66
CA LEU A 323 56.32 59.26 -1.55
C LEU A 323 56.07 60.36 -2.58
N LEU A 324 55.05 60.10 -3.40
CA LEU A 324 54.28 61.01 -4.25
C LEU A 324 54.87 62.40 -4.52
N GLN A 325 55.15 62.64 -5.81
CA GLN A 325 54.91 63.92 -6.45
C GLN A 325 53.49 64.40 -6.08
N THR A 326 53.38 65.58 -5.48
CA THR A 326 52.87 66.82 -6.10
C THR A 326 52.55 67.81 -4.98
N ILE A 327 53.08 69.03 -5.07
CA ILE A 327 52.44 70.34 -4.81
C ILE A 327 53.50 71.36 -4.34
N THR A 328 53.86 72.18 -5.35
CA THR A 328 54.18 73.62 -5.36
C THR A 328 55.44 74.18 -4.71
N GLU A 329 56.24 74.77 -5.59
CA GLU A 329 57.12 75.93 -5.39
C GLU A 329 56.52 76.99 -4.46
N SER A 330 57.29 77.47 -3.50
CA SER A 330 57.57 78.90 -3.32
C SER A 330 58.51 79.11 -2.13
N ASP A 331 59.43 80.04 -2.34
CA ASP A 331 60.18 80.83 -1.36
C ASP A 331 61.32 80.14 -0.59
N LEU A 332 62.58 80.36 -0.97
CA LEU A 332 63.41 81.58 -0.85
C LEU A 332 64.24 81.60 0.45
N SER A 333 65.52 81.92 0.25
CA SER A 333 66.49 82.55 1.17
C SER A 333 66.86 81.80 2.45
N ILE A 334 68.09 81.26 2.57
CA ILE A 334 69.39 81.93 2.78
C ILE A 334 69.61 82.33 4.25
N GLU A 335 70.82 81.99 4.72
CA GLU A 335 71.55 82.47 5.90
C GLU A 335 71.10 81.92 7.27
N LYS A 336 71.99 81.47 8.16
CA LYS A 336 73.46 81.52 8.21
C LYS A 336 73.97 80.47 9.19
#